data_AF-A0A4U8SCA0-F1
#
_entry.id   AF-A0A4U8SCA0-F1
#
_cell.length_a   1.000
_cell.length_b   1.000
_cell.length_c   1.000
_cell.angle_alpha   90.00
_cell.angle_beta   90.00
_cell.angle_gamma   90.00
#
_symmetry.space_group_name_H-M   'P 1'
#
loop_
_entity.id
_entity.type
_entity.pdbx_description
1 polymer ?
#
loop_
_entity_poly.entity_id
_entity_poly.type
_entity_poly.pdbx_seq_one_letter_code
_entity_poly.pdbx_strand_id
1 'polypeptide(L)'
;MPRFLKNFSFSLLAFVLSYAQDNDEILKKLQNAYIRDLPYPNVLLDSYDMSFGNKTYFVTTMQNYNKDRYGDKAYFYNCIEVFEDSSSRQKFCFNGDSIINLENKESFFTIKTYKQDRIGNIANTYLTFRLINGKFYLHQYSREKKHFDANDEEVVDKALVYYFQDDSKEENLIPLESVNDELLQKLELKYNAKY
;
A
#
# COMPACT_ATOMS: atom_id res chain seq x y z
N MET A 1 -25.51 -28.70 -41.62
CA MET A 1 -24.28 -28.15 -40.99
C MET A 1 -24.68 -27.04 -40.03
N PRO A 2 -24.43 -27.17 -38.72
CA PRO A 2 -24.81 -26.13 -37.77
C PRO A 2 -23.79 -25.00 -37.78
N ARG A 3 -24.27 -23.76 -37.92
CA ARG A 3 -23.52 -22.53 -37.57
C ARG A 3 -23.71 -22.31 -36.06
N PHE A 4 -22.70 -22.66 -35.26
CA PHE A 4 -22.64 -22.25 -33.86
C PHE A 4 -21.87 -20.92 -33.74
N LEU A 5 -22.66 -19.85 -33.57
CA LEU A 5 -22.44 -18.65 -32.78
C LEU A 5 -20.98 -18.26 -32.42
N LYS A 6 -20.40 -17.35 -33.22
CA LYS A 6 -19.45 -16.34 -32.75
C LYS A 6 -20.22 -15.29 -31.95
N ASN A 7 -20.38 -15.45 -30.63
CA ASN A 7 -21.03 -14.44 -29.78
C ASN A 7 -20.40 -14.37 -28.38
N PHE A 8 -19.08 -14.50 -28.27
CA PHE A 8 -18.40 -14.55 -26.96
C PHE A 8 -17.33 -13.48 -26.72
N SER A 9 -17.29 -12.39 -27.50
CA SER A 9 -16.15 -11.45 -27.41
C SER A 9 -16.51 -9.96 -27.30
N PHE A 10 -17.78 -9.55 -27.43
CA PHE A 10 -18.12 -8.12 -27.39
C PHE A 10 -18.42 -7.59 -25.97
N SER A 11 -19.07 -8.38 -25.11
CA SER A 11 -19.41 -7.94 -23.74
C SER A 11 -18.18 -7.85 -22.83
N LEU A 12 -17.26 -8.81 -22.93
CA LEU A 12 -16.03 -8.82 -22.13
C LEU A 12 -15.11 -7.66 -22.52
N LEU A 13 -14.97 -7.38 -23.82
CA LEU A 13 -14.17 -6.24 -24.30
C LEU A 13 -14.75 -4.91 -23.80
N ALA A 14 -16.06 -4.74 -23.88
CA ALA A 14 -16.73 -3.53 -23.42
C ALA A 14 -16.54 -3.31 -21.89
N PHE A 15 -16.60 -4.40 -21.10
CA PHE A 15 -16.39 -4.33 -19.66
C PHE A 15 -14.94 -3.98 -19.28
N VAL A 16 -13.96 -4.55 -19.98
CA VAL A 16 -12.53 -4.21 -19.78
C VAL A 16 -12.25 -2.76 -20.18
N LEU A 17 -12.84 -2.29 -21.29
CA LEU A 17 -12.70 -0.91 -21.74
C LEU A 17 -13.35 0.08 -20.75
N SER A 18 -14.52 -0.23 -20.21
CA SER A 18 -15.16 0.64 -19.21
C SER A 18 -14.38 0.68 -17.90
N TYR A 19 -13.86 -0.46 -17.43
CA TYR A 19 -13.07 -0.53 -16.21
C TYR A 19 -11.77 0.30 -16.31
N ALA A 20 -11.06 0.19 -17.45
CA ALA A 20 -9.86 0.98 -17.69
C ALA A 20 -10.16 2.49 -17.75
N GLN A 21 -11.29 2.87 -18.36
CA GLN A 21 -11.71 4.28 -18.43
C GLN A 21 -12.05 4.86 -17.06
N ASP A 22 -12.73 4.08 -16.21
CA ASP A 22 -13.06 4.48 -14.83
C ASP A 22 -11.78 4.68 -13.99
N ASN A 23 -10.79 3.79 -14.11
CA ASN A 23 -9.51 3.92 -13.40
C ASN A 23 -8.74 5.19 -13.82
N ASP A 24 -8.72 5.52 -15.12
CA ASP A 24 -8.12 6.76 -15.63
C ASP A 24 -8.82 8.01 -15.07
N GLU A 25 -10.15 7.98 -14.92
CA GLU A 25 -10.91 9.08 -14.32
C GLU A 25 -10.60 9.24 -12.83
N ILE A 26 -10.49 8.12 -12.10
CA ILE A 26 -10.06 8.11 -10.68
C ILE A 26 -8.69 8.76 -10.54
N LEU A 27 -7.71 8.37 -11.37
CA LEU A 27 -6.35 8.92 -11.30
C LEU A 27 -6.33 10.43 -11.58
N LYS A 28 -7.06 10.91 -12.59
CA LYS A 28 -7.20 12.35 -12.87
C LYS A 28 -7.85 13.10 -11.71
N LYS A 29 -8.89 12.52 -11.10
CA LYS A 29 -9.57 13.11 -9.94
C LYS A 29 -8.63 13.20 -8.74
N LEU A 30 -7.89 12.13 -8.46
CA LEU A 30 -6.90 12.09 -7.39
C LEU A 30 -5.80 13.12 -7.63
N GLN A 31 -5.23 13.19 -8.83
CA GLN A 31 -4.22 14.18 -9.18
C GLN A 31 -4.72 15.62 -8.93
N ASN A 32 -5.96 15.94 -9.32
CA ASN A 32 -6.56 17.25 -9.09
C ASN A 32 -6.86 17.55 -7.61
N ALA A 33 -7.20 16.53 -6.82
CA ALA A 33 -7.44 16.67 -5.38
C ALA A 33 -6.12 16.92 -4.63
N TYR A 34 -5.06 16.21 -4.99
CA TYR A 34 -3.76 16.30 -4.34
C TYR A 34 -3.02 17.61 -4.62
N ILE A 35 -3.28 18.31 -5.73
CA ILE A 35 -2.58 19.57 -6.06
C ILE A 35 -2.86 20.72 -5.06
N ARG A 36 -3.93 20.68 -4.26
CA ARG A 36 -4.36 21.86 -3.48
C ARG A 36 -3.84 21.92 -2.05
N ASP A 37 -3.62 20.80 -1.37
CA ASP A 37 -3.43 20.76 0.10
C ASP A 37 -2.31 19.81 0.57
N LEU A 38 -1.27 19.58 -0.25
CA LEU A 38 -0.18 18.67 0.12
C LEU A 38 0.98 19.36 0.87
N PRO A 39 1.60 18.68 1.85
CA PRO A 39 2.69 19.25 2.65
C PRO A 39 3.98 19.50 1.86
N TYR A 40 4.18 18.82 0.73
CA TYR A 40 5.41 18.90 -0.08
C TYR A 40 5.14 19.17 -1.56
N PRO A 41 6.14 19.66 -2.33
CA PRO A 41 5.91 20.07 -3.72
C PRO A 41 5.92 18.91 -4.73
N ASN A 42 6.45 17.73 -4.38
CA ASN A 42 6.58 16.61 -5.32
C ASN A 42 5.55 15.53 -5.01
N VAL A 43 4.94 14.96 -6.05
CA VAL A 43 3.93 13.90 -5.94
C VAL A 43 4.26 12.78 -6.91
N LEU A 44 4.20 11.54 -6.43
CA LEU A 44 4.17 10.34 -7.26
C LEU A 44 2.84 9.64 -7.03
N LEU A 45 2.19 9.23 -8.10
CA LEU A 45 0.98 8.45 -8.07
C LEU A 45 1.25 7.14 -8.78
N ASP A 46 0.99 6.03 -8.11
CA ASP A 46 1.01 4.69 -8.69
C ASP A 46 -0.34 4.02 -8.46
N SER A 47 -0.62 2.99 -9.26
CA SER A 47 -1.86 2.23 -9.17
C SER A 47 -1.66 0.76 -9.44
N TYR A 48 -2.49 -0.06 -8.80
CA TYR A 48 -2.38 -1.51 -8.80
C TYR A 48 -3.77 -2.13 -8.90
N ASP A 49 -3.97 -3.03 -9.86
CA ASP A 49 -5.14 -3.91 -9.88
C ASP A 49 -4.85 -5.15 -9.04
N MET A 50 -5.68 -5.40 -8.02
CA MET A 50 -5.48 -6.48 -7.07
C MET A 50 -6.68 -7.43 -7.05
N SER A 51 -6.43 -8.68 -7.42
CA SER A 51 -7.47 -9.72 -7.45
C SER A 51 -7.52 -10.51 -6.14
N PHE A 52 -8.72 -10.62 -5.57
CA PHE A 52 -9.04 -11.38 -4.38
C PHE A 52 -10.22 -12.31 -4.67
N GLY A 53 -9.92 -13.56 -5.02
CA GLY A 53 -10.93 -14.50 -5.49
C GLY A 53 -11.55 -14.05 -6.81
N ASN A 54 -12.86 -13.79 -6.82
CA ASN A 54 -13.60 -13.32 -7.99
C ASN A 54 -13.79 -11.80 -8.04
N LYS A 55 -13.20 -11.05 -7.10
CA LYS A 55 -13.28 -9.59 -7.06
C LYS A 55 -11.93 -8.97 -7.36
N THR A 56 -11.95 -7.83 -8.05
CA THR A 56 -10.77 -7.00 -8.29
C THR A 56 -10.97 -5.66 -7.60
N TYR A 57 -9.93 -5.20 -6.91
CA TYR A 57 -9.87 -3.90 -6.28
C TYR A 57 -8.81 -3.07 -6.98
N PHE A 58 -9.10 -1.80 -7.22
CA PHE A 58 -8.14 -0.85 -7.72
C PHE A 58 -7.52 -0.13 -6.52
N VAL A 59 -6.21 -0.21 -6.37
CA VAL A 59 -5.48 0.40 -5.25
C VAL A 59 -4.57 1.47 -5.80
N THR A 60 -4.66 2.69 -5.26
CA THR A 60 -3.78 3.80 -5.62
C THR A 60 -2.88 4.14 -4.46
N THR A 61 -1.65 4.53 -4.78
CA THR A 61 -0.72 5.12 -3.82
C THR A 61 -0.40 6.53 -4.25
N MET A 62 -0.26 7.41 -3.27
CA MET A 62 0.22 8.76 -3.45
C MET A 62 1.40 8.95 -2.51
N GLN A 63 2.57 9.25 -3.06
CA GLN A 63 3.76 9.61 -2.31
C GLN A 63 4.04 11.09 -2.51
N ASN A 64 3.75 11.89 -1.48
CA ASN A 64 4.11 13.29 -1.46
C ASN A 64 5.43 13.45 -0.71
N TYR A 65 6.43 14.05 -1.35
CA TYR A 65 7.78 14.07 -0.78
C TYR A 65 8.50 15.39 -1.03
N ASN A 66 9.46 15.69 -0.16
CA ASN A 66 10.41 16.77 -0.37
C ASN A 66 11.76 16.22 -0.82
N LYS A 67 12.63 17.09 -1.33
CA LYS A 67 14.03 16.72 -1.55
C LYS A 67 14.86 17.18 -0.37
N ASP A 68 15.81 16.36 0.06
CA ASP A 68 16.82 16.81 1.01
C ASP A 68 17.80 17.80 0.34
N ARG A 69 18.78 18.29 1.09
CA ARG A 69 19.75 19.28 0.58
C ARG A 69 20.67 18.76 -0.54
N TYR A 70 20.66 17.46 -0.84
CA TYR A 70 21.43 16.82 -1.91
C TYR A 70 20.56 16.43 -3.11
N GLY A 71 19.25 16.64 -3.02
CA GLY A 71 18.30 16.32 -4.08
C GLY A 71 17.66 14.94 -3.95
N ASP A 72 18.00 14.17 -2.91
CA ASP A 72 17.43 12.85 -2.67
C ASP A 72 15.99 12.98 -2.13
N LYS A 73 15.13 12.02 -2.49
CA LYS A 73 13.75 12.01 -1.99
C LYS A 73 13.75 11.76 -0.48
N ALA A 74 13.13 12.64 0.28
CA ALA A 74 13.06 12.60 1.74
C ALA A 74 11.70 13.13 2.24
N TYR A 75 11.38 12.83 3.49
CA TYR A 75 10.15 13.27 4.15
C TYR A 75 8.91 12.91 3.34
N PHE A 76 8.47 11.65 3.43
CA PHE A 76 7.30 11.19 2.69
C PHE A 76 6.04 11.30 3.53
N TYR A 77 5.01 11.90 2.92
CA TYR A 77 3.63 11.77 3.33
C TYR A 77 2.93 10.88 2.30
N ASN A 78 2.57 9.68 2.72
CA ASN A 78 2.02 8.65 1.86
C ASN A 78 0.51 8.52 2.10
N CYS A 79 -0.27 8.33 1.05
CA CYS A 79 -1.67 7.94 1.15
C CYS A 79 -1.93 6.73 0.27
N ILE A 80 -2.80 5.84 0.75
CA ILE A 80 -3.31 4.69 0.01
C ILE A 80 -4.81 4.78 -0.02
N GLU A 81 -5.39 4.54 -1.18
CA GLU A 81 -6.82 4.52 -1.37
C GLU A 81 -7.22 3.29 -2.17
N VAL A 82 -8.17 2.54 -1.61
CA VAL A 82 -8.71 1.30 -2.16
C VAL A 82 -10.08 1.58 -2.74
N PHE A 83 -10.26 1.20 -3.99
CA PHE A 83 -11.50 1.33 -4.74
C PHE A 83 -12.04 -0.06 -5.05
N GLU A 84 -13.36 -0.20 -4.92
CA GLU A 84 -14.12 -1.28 -5.52
C GLU A 84 -14.97 -0.63 -6.61
N ASP A 85 -14.75 -1.06 -7.85
CA ASP A 85 -15.19 -0.33 -9.05
C ASP A 85 -14.69 1.13 -9.00
N SER A 86 -15.55 2.11 -9.25
CA SER A 86 -15.23 3.54 -9.20
C SER A 86 -15.50 4.19 -7.83
N SER A 87 -15.83 3.40 -6.80
CA SER A 87 -16.14 3.89 -5.45
C SER A 87 -14.99 3.69 -4.47
N SER A 88 -14.51 4.79 -3.88
CA SER A 88 -13.54 4.73 -2.78
C SER A 88 -14.17 4.01 -1.58
N ARG A 89 -13.49 2.96 -1.11
CA ARG A 89 -13.95 2.11 0.00
C ARG A 89 -13.23 2.43 1.29
N GLN A 90 -11.89 2.49 1.23
CA GLN A 90 -11.05 2.71 2.39
C GLN A 90 -9.83 3.51 1.98
N LYS A 91 -9.41 4.42 2.85
CA LYS A 91 -8.27 5.30 2.62
C LYS A 91 -7.51 5.47 3.92
N PHE A 92 -6.19 5.49 3.85
CA PHE A 92 -5.37 5.95 4.96
C PHE A 92 -4.15 6.69 4.48
N CYS A 93 -3.58 7.50 5.38
CA CYS A 93 -2.34 8.21 5.12
C CYS A 93 -1.42 8.07 6.32
N PHE A 94 -0.11 8.07 6.06
CA PHE A 94 0.92 7.99 7.09
C PHE A 94 2.17 8.73 6.62
N ASN A 95 2.89 9.31 7.57
CA ASN A 95 4.25 9.76 7.35
C ASN A 95 5.18 8.56 7.45
N GLY A 96 6.10 8.44 6.50
CA GLY A 96 6.97 7.29 6.48
C GLY A 96 8.08 7.36 5.45
N ASP A 97 8.51 6.18 5.06
CA ASP A 97 9.54 6.00 4.05
C ASP A 97 8.90 5.87 2.66
N SER A 98 9.71 5.83 1.59
CA SER A 98 9.18 5.72 0.24
C SER A 98 8.47 4.38 0.06
N ILE A 99 7.24 4.37 -0.45
CA ILE A 99 6.60 3.15 -0.93
C ILE A 99 7.37 2.68 -2.16
N ILE A 100 7.93 1.48 -2.08
CA ILE A 100 8.69 0.88 -3.19
C ILE A 100 7.94 -0.27 -3.86
N ASN A 101 6.95 -0.84 -3.17
CA ASN A 101 6.21 -1.97 -3.70
C ASN A 101 4.86 -2.16 -3.02
N LEU A 102 3.90 -2.68 -3.79
CA LEU A 102 2.62 -3.18 -3.31
C LEU A 102 2.37 -4.54 -3.97
N GLU A 103 2.24 -5.58 -3.15
CA GLU A 103 2.06 -6.95 -3.62
C GLU A 103 0.77 -7.52 -3.05
N ASN A 104 0.00 -8.24 -3.86
CA ASN A 104 -1.14 -9.01 -3.40
C ASN A 104 -0.88 -10.51 -3.51
N LYS A 105 -1.30 -11.26 -2.49
CA LYS A 105 -1.28 -12.71 -2.48
C LYS A 105 -2.50 -13.23 -1.73
N GLU A 106 -3.29 -14.05 -2.41
CA GLU A 106 -4.49 -14.68 -1.85
C GLU A 106 -5.47 -13.65 -1.26
N SER A 107 -5.67 -13.66 0.06
CA SER A 107 -6.55 -12.73 0.77
C SER A 107 -5.83 -11.50 1.33
N PHE A 108 -4.56 -11.32 1.00
CA PHE A 108 -3.71 -10.28 1.59
C PHE A 108 -3.12 -9.35 0.53
N PHE A 109 -2.87 -8.10 0.91
CA PHE A 109 -1.88 -7.27 0.22
C PHE A 109 -0.91 -6.65 1.21
N THR A 110 0.31 -6.38 0.75
CA THR A 110 1.37 -5.80 1.57
C THR A 110 1.93 -4.56 0.90
N ILE A 111 2.02 -3.50 1.68
CA ILE A 111 2.75 -2.28 1.32
C ILE A 111 4.16 -2.41 1.88
N LYS A 112 5.16 -2.27 1.03
CA LYS A 112 6.56 -2.20 1.43
C LYS A 112 7.07 -0.78 1.26
N THR A 113 7.60 -0.21 2.34
CA THR A 113 8.35 1.05 2.30
C THR A 113 9.84 0.79 2.52
N TYR A 114 10.66 1.70 2.00
CA TYR A 114 12.11 1.63 2.05
C TYR A 114 12.71 2.98 2.44
N LYS A 115 13.65 2.92 3.38
CA LYS A 115 14.55 4.01 3.71
C LYS A 115 15.96 3.51 3.83
N GLN A 116 16.89 4.30 3.33
CA GLN A 116 18.31 4.13 3.55
C GLN A 116 18.86 5.43 4.14
N ASP A 117 19.68 5.31 5.19
CA ASP A 117 20.46 6.43 5.68
C ASP A 117 21.83 6.50 5.00
N ARG A 118 22.58 7.58 5.27
CA ARG A 118 23.84 7.84 4.57
C ARG A 118 25.00 6.96 4.99
N ILE A 119 24.87 6.24 6.09
CA ILE A 119 25.90 5.30 6.55
C ILE A 119 25.56 3.86 6.16
N GLY A 120 24.53 3.68 5.32
CA GLY A 120 24.17 2.40 4.72
C GLY A 120 23.16 1.59 5.52
N ASN A 121 22.57 2.13 6.60
CA ASN A 121 21.50 1.43 7.30
C ASN A 121 20.22 1.53 6.47
N ILE A 122 19.58 0.39 6.30
CA ILE A 122 18.32 0.24 5.57
C ILE A 122 17.22 -0.13 6.57
N ALA A 123 16.04 0.47 6.37
CA ALA A 123 14.81 0.06 7.02
C ALA A 123 13.78 -0.28 5.94
N ASN A 124 13.29 -1.52 5.95
CA ASN A 124 12.11 -1.90 5.21
C ASN A 124 10.93 -2.02 6.18
N THR A 125 9.85 -1.30 5.91
CA THR A 125 8.63 -1.39 6.71
C THR A 125 7.53 -2.08 5.90
N TYR A 126 6.78 -2.96 6.53
CA TYR A 126 5.75 -3.77 5.90
C TYR A 126 4.42 -3.58 6.63
N LEU A 127 3.40 -3.16 5.88
CA LEU A 127 2.01 -3.11 6.32
C LEU A 127 1.20 -4.10 5.49
N THR A 128 0.84 -5.23 6.08
CA THR A 128 0.06 -6.28 5.44
C THR A 128 -1.40 -6.18 5.89
N PHE A 129 -2.30 -6.15 4.93
CA PHE A 129 -3.74 -6.09 5.13
C PHE A 129 -4.42 -7.35 4.64
N ARG A 130 -5.44 -7.81 5.37
CA ARG A 130 -6.28 -8.96 5.01
C ARG A 130 -7.66 -8.49 4.61
N LEU A 131 -8.20 -9.05 3.52
CA LEU A 131 -9.58 -8.87 3.12
C LEU A 131 -10.50 -9.78 3.96
N ILE A 132 -11.41 -9.18 4.72
CA ILE A 132 -12.44 -9.88 5.51
C ILE A 132 -13.79 -9.23 5.19
N ASN A 133 -14.73 -10.01 4.67
CA ASN A 133 -16.09 -9.57 4.36
C ASN A 133 -16.17 -8.25 3.55
N GLY A 134 -15.27 -8.10 2.56
CA GLY A 134 -15.24 -6.93 1.67
C GLY A 134 -14.53 -5.70 2.24
N LYS A 135 -13.85 -5.81 3.39
CA LYS A 135 -13.04 -4.74 3.98
C LYS A 135 -11.63 -5.23 4.31
N PHE A 136 -10.67 -4.33 4.16
CA PHE A 136 -9.27 -4.56 4.51
C PHE A 136 -9.00 -4.16 5.96
N TYR A 137 -8.31 -5.05 6.67
CA TYR A 137 -7.87 -4.84 8.05
C TYR A 137 -6.38 -5.07 8.14
N LEU A 138 -5.68 -4.26 8.93
CA LEU A 138 -4.27 -4.49 9.22
C LEU A 138 -4.14 -5.88 9.85
N HIS A 139 -3.33 -6.72 9.23
CA HIS A 139 -3.03 -8.08 9.69
C HIS A 139 -1.64 -8.13 10.29
N GLN A 140 -0.66 -7.45 9.69
CA GLN A 140 0.69 -7.37 10.21
C GLN A 140 1.29 -5.99 10.02
N TYR A 141 1.99 -5.52 11.05
CA TYR A 141 2.91 -4.39 10.97
C TYR A 141 4.29 -4.84 11.43
N SER A 142 5.26 -4.80 10.53
CA SER A 142 6.64 -5.21 10.82
C SER A 142 7.69 -4.31 10.17
N ARG A 143 8.90 -4.34 10.70
CA ARG A 143 10.06 -3.62 10.18
C ARG A 143 11.31 -4.50 10.20
N GLU A 144 12.03 -4.52 9.09
CA GLU A 144 13.36 -5.08 8.99
C GLU A 144 14.39 -3.95 9.02
N LYS A 145 15.40 -4.11 9.88
CA LYS A 145 16.61 -3.31 9.86
C LYS A 145 17.71 -4.11 9.18
N LYS A 146 18.39 -3.49 8.24
CA LYS A 146 19.46 -4.09 7.45
C LYS A 146 20.62 -3.12 7.30
N HIS A 147 21.76 -3.61 6.83
CA HIS A 147 22.88 -2.80 6.36
C HIS A 147 23.53 -3.46 5.15
N PHE A 148 24.40 -2.72 4.45
CA PHE A 148 25.31 -3.31 3.48
C PHE A 148 26.59 -3.76 4.18
N ASP A 149 27.00 -5.01 3.95
CA ASP A 149 28.27 -5.53 4.44
C ASP A 149 29.47 -5.04 3.60
N ALA A 150 30.67 -5.53 3.91
CA ALA A 150 31.88 -5.15 3.19
C ALA A 150 31.94 -5.61 1.72
N ASN A 151 31.02 -6.48 1.29
CA ASN A 151 30.88 -6.97 -0.08
C ASN A 151 29.71 -6.31 -0.83
N ASP A 152 29.13 -5.23 -0.27
CA ASP A 152 27.93 -4.57 -0.77
C ASP A 152 26.67 -5.48 -0.79
N GLU A 153 26.61 -6.48 0.09
CA GLU A 153 25.43 -7.36 0.23
C GLU A 153 24.49 -6.87 1.35
N GLU A 154 23.17 -6.90 1.12
CA GLU A 154 22.18 -6.58 2.15
C GLU A 154 22.13 -7.67 3.23
N VAL A 155 22.50 -7.32 4.46
CA VAL A 155 22.43 -8.19 5.63
C VAL A 155 21.30 -7.74 6.55
N VAL A 156 20.44 -8.67 6.97
CA VAL A 156 19.34 -8.40 7.90
C VAL A 156 19.84 -8.46 9.34
N ASP A 157 19.82 -7.32 10.03
CA ASP A 157 20.19 -7.23 11.45
C ASP A 157 19.07 -7.70 12.37
N LYS A 158 17.85 -7.24 12.08
CA LYS A 158 16.71 -7.46 12.96
C LYS A 158 15.39 -7.39 12.20
N ALA A 159 14.54 -8.37 12.41
CA ALA A 159 13.13 -8.33 12.04
C ALA A 159 12.27 -8.06 13.29
N LEU A 160 11.42 -7.04 13.22
CA LEU A 160 10.54 -6.59 14.30
C LEU A 160 9.09 -6.73 13.85
N VAL A 161 8.29 -7.50 14.59
CA VAL A 161 6.84 -7.60 14.36
C VAL A 161 6.13 -6.84 15.47
N TYR A 162 5.68 -5.63 15.15
CA TYR A 162 5.03 -4.72 16.11
C TYR A 162 3.58 -5.11 16.37
N TYR A 163 2.91 -5.64 15.36
CA TYR A 163 1.55 -6.12 15.44
C TYR A 163 1.34 -7.31 14.50
N PHE A 164 0.57 -8.28 14.98
CA PHE A 164 0.12 -9.43 14.23
C PHE A 164 -1.30 -9.79 14.69
N GLN A 165 -2.23 -9.90 13.75
CA GLN A 165 -3.58 -10.35 14.00
C GLN A 165 -3.62 -11.88 13.87
N ASP A 166 -3.97 -12.55 14.96
CA ASP A 166 -4.19 -14.00 14.95
C ASP A 166 -5.46 -14.31 14.16
N ASP A 167 -5.31 -15.09 13.09
CA ASP A 167 -6.42 -15.48 12.20
C ASP A 167 -7.51 -16.29 12.90
N SER A 168 -7.20 -16.90 14.05
CA SER A 168 -8.17 -17.65 14.85
C SER A 168 -9.06 -16.77 15.73
N LYS A 169 -8.78 -15.46 15.83
CA LYS A 169 -9.48 -14.52 16.71
C LYS A 169 -9.88 -13.29 15.92
N GLU A 170 -11.17 -13.04 15.75
CA GLU A 170 -11.70 -11.80 15.16
C GLU A 170 -11.77 -10.64 16.17
N GLU A 171 -10.83 -10.59 17.11
CA GLU A 171 -10.77 -9.55 18.15
C GLU A 171 -9.74 -8.49 17.78
N ASN A 172 -10.04 -7.22 18.04
CA ASN A 172 -9.13 -6.09 17.80
C ASN A 172 -8.72 -5.90 16.33
N LEU A 173 -9.61 -6.22 15.39
CA LEU A 173 -9.41 -5.89 13.99
C LEU A 173 -9.20 -4.38 13.82
N ILE A 174 -8.11 -4.00 13.16
CA ILE A 174 -7.79 -2.60 12.86
C ILE A 174 -8.18 -2.36 11.40
N PRO A 175 -9.28 -1.63 11.11
CA PRO A 175 -9.64 -1.29 9.74
C PRO A 175 -8.53 -0.48 9.06
N LEU A 176 -8.36 -0.64 7.75
CA LEU A 176 -7.34 0.07 6.98
C LEU A 176 -7.41 1.58 7.19
N GLU A 177 -8.61 2.16 7.18
CA GLU A 177 -8.86 3.59 7.39
C GLU A 177 -8.51 4.10 8.79
N SER A 178 -8.29 3.20 9.75
CA SER A 178 -7.83 3.56 11.11
C SER A 178 -6.31 3.61 11.22
N VAL A 179 -5.57 3.15 10.21
CA VAL A 179 -4.10 3.19 10.22
C VAL A 179 -3.63 4.63 10.02
N ASN A 180 -2.84 5.13 10.97
CA ASN A 180 -2.21 6.43 10.93
C ASN A 180 -0.93 6.42 11.77
N ASP A 181 -0.19 7.52 11.77
CA ASP A 181 1.09 7.61 12.49
C ASP A 181 0.94 7.38 14.00
N GLU A 182 -0.12 7.89 14.62
CA GLU A 182 -0.37 7.73 16.05
C GLU A 182 -0.57 6.26 16.41
N LEU A 183 -1.36 5.53 15.62
CA LEU A 183 -1.59 4.10 15.80
C LEU A 183 -0.31 3.31 15.61
N LEU A 184 0.43 3.57 14.52
CA LEU A 184 1.68 2.86 14.23
C LEU A 184 2.70 3.10 15.34
N GLN A 185 2.86 4.34 15.81
CA GLN A 185 3.73 4.68 16.93
C GLN A 185 3.30 3.98 18.23
N LYS A 186 1.99 3.93 18.51
CA LYS A 186 1.46 3.22 19.68
C LYS A 186 1.78 1.71 19.64
N LEU A 187 1.70 1.08 18.47
CA LEU A 187 2.06 -0.33 18.29
C LEU A 187 3.56 -0.55 18.51
N GLU A 188 4.42 0.33 18.00
CA GLU A 188 5.86 0.27 18.25
C GLU A 188 6.20 0.43 19.74
N LEU A 189 5.60 1.42 20.40
CA LEU A 189 5.80 1.66 21.84
C LEU A 189 5.34 0.48 22.68
N LYS A 190 4.21 -0.14 22.33
CA LYS A 190 3.71 -1.34 23.02
C LYS A 190 4.68 -2.51 22.88
N TYR A 191 5.28 -2.70 21.71
CA TYR A 191 6.32 -3.72 21.50
C TYR A 191 7.55 -3.43 22.35
N ASN A 192 8.05 -2.19 22.33
CA ASN A 192 9.23 -1.78 23.10
C ASN A 192 9.02 -1.81 24.62
N ALA A 193 7.78 -1.72 25.12
CA ALA A 193 7.50 -1.86 26.55
C ALA A 193 7.51 -3.33 27.01
N LYS A 194 7.42 -4.29 26.09
CA LYS A 194 7.37 -5.73 26.38
C LYS A 194 8.76 -6.38 26.45
N TYR A 195 9.78 -5.76 25.86
CA TYR A 195 11.13 -6.28 25.68
C TYR A 195 12.17 -5.24 26.06
#